data_AF-Q98HI4-F1
#
_entry.id   AF-Q98HI4-F1
#
_cell.length_a   1.000
_cell.length_b   1.000
_cell.length_c   1.000
_cell.angle_alpha   90.00
_cell.angle_beta   90.00
_cell.angle_gamma   90.00
#
_symmetry.space_group_name_H-M   'P 1'
#
loop_
_entity.id
_entity.type
_entity.pdbx_description
1 polymer ?
#
loop_
_entity_poly.entity_id
_entity_poly.type
_entity_poly.pdbx_seq_one_letter_code
_entity_poly.pdbx_strand_id
1 'polypeptide(L)'
;MSMRHQITAGFMPLFDSAVLVAASELGFAGSEGVDLTLHRETSWANIRDRIAIGHFDLAHMLGPMPLACNLGLTPLASETIVPFSLGLGGNCVTISNAVWTGMAAHGAEPDLDPARAGAALRAFIRDRAVAGREPLRFAVVHPHSGHNYELRYWLAACGIDPDRAIEIVIVPPPFMADALATGRIDGYCVGEPWNSAAVAAGTGHIVTVKAQIWRNSPEKVIGVRKAWADENPEALAALLRALHHSARWCQDPANHAELAAVMAQPGFLGLPPAVQMPILTGHLQLGGGAELDVDDFFLPFDKAANFPWKSHALWFYTQMVRWGHVAHTPDNLAIARNCYRPDLYRSALKPLGVALPGANAKVEGALKVATAVGATGAGLVLGPDGFFDGQIFDPDEIDAYIARQKSVRTEA
;
A
#
# COMPACT_ATOMS: atom_id res chain seq x y z
N MET A 1 -17.53 8.76 -35.37
CA MET A 1 -17.33 7.91 -34.18
C MET A 1 -15.99 8.31 -33.58
N SER A 2 -15.97 8.89 -32.38
CA SER A 2 -14.70 9.16 -31.69
C SER A 2 -14.07 7.81 -31.36
N MET A 3 -12.82 7.55 -31.78
CA MET A 3 -12.14 6.29 -31.48
C MET A 3 -11.98 6.19 -29.96
N ARG A 4 -12.46 5.10 -29.35
CA ARG A 4 -12.25 4.82 -27.93
C ARG A 4 -11.05 3.89 -27.76
N HIS A 5 -10.20 4.18 -26.79
CA HIS A 5 -9.10 3.30 -26.39
C HIS A 5 -9.66 2.17 -25.53
N GLN A 6 -9.58 0.92 -26.01
CA GLN A 6 -9.94 -0.24 -25.21
C GLN A 6 -8.79 -0.61 -24.28
N ILE A 7 -9.07 -0.66 -22.97
CA ILE A 7 -8.08 -0.98 -21.96
C ILE A 7 -8.64 -2.04 -21.02
N THR A 8 -7.89 -3.12 -20.84
CA THR A 8 -8.24 -4.21 -19.93
C THR A 8 -7.39 -4.14 -18.68
N ALA A 9 -8.05 -4.03 -17.51
CA ALA A 9 -7.38 -3.87 -16.23
C ALA A 9 -7.75 -4.94 -15.20
N GLY A 10 -6.74 -5.53 -14.56
CA GLY A 10 -6.93 -6.41 -13.41
C GLY A 10 -6.98 -5.63 -12.09
N PHE A 11 -7.80 -6.06 -11.13
CA PHE A 11 -7.78 -5.50 -9.78
C PHE A 11 -8.08 -6.53 -8.69
N MET A 12 -7.53 -6.30 -7.50
CA MET A 12 -7.91 -7.01 -6.27
C MET A 12 -8.99 -6.23 -5.51
N PRO A 13 -9.95 -6.93 -4.85
CA PRO A 13 -11.00 -6.31 -4.05
C PRO A 13 -10.44 -5.77 -2.73
N LEU A 14 -9.80 -4.62 -2.79
CA LEU A 14 -9.39 -3.78 -1.67
C LEU A 14 -9.90 -2.38 -1.92
N PHE A 15 -10.10 -1.59 -0.86
CA PHE A 15 -10.71 -0.28 -1.04
C PHE A 15 -9.82 0.68 -1.85
N ASP A 16 -8.50 0.52 -1.79
CA ASP A 16 -7.55 1.26 -2.62
C ASP A 16 -7.72 1.04 -4.15
N SER A 17 -8.50 0.03 -4.57
CA SER A 17 -8.95 -0.11 -5.97
C SER A 17 -10.05 0.88 -6.38
N ALA A 18 -10.63 1.62 -5.42
CA ALA A 18 -11.73 2.57 -5.63
C ALA A 18 -11.45 3.57 -6.74
N VAL A 19 -10.23 4.09 -6.83
CA VAL A 19 -9.85 5.05 -7.88
C VAL A 19 -9.99 4.43 -9.28
N LEU A 20 -9.62 3.16 -9.44
CA LEU A 20 -9.73 2.45 -10.72
C LEU A 20 -11.19 2.08 -11.02
N VAL A 21 -11.95 1.65 -9.99
CA VAL A 21 -13.37 1.32 -10.10
C VAL A 21 -14.20 2.54 -10.47
N ALA A 22 -14.07 3.63 -9.71
CA ALA A 22 -14.75 4.89 -9.98
C ALA A 22 -14.38 5.44 -11.37
N ALA A 23 -13.13 5.25 -11.83
CA ALA A 23 -12.73 5.68 -13.15
C ALA A 23 -13.56 4.99 -14.25
N SER A 24 -13.84 3.69 -14.10
CA SER A 24 -14.67 2.93 -15.04
C SER A 24 -16.16 3.25 -14.87
N GLU A 25 -16.68 3.10 -13.64
CA GLU A 25 -18.12 3.09 -13.36
C GLU A 25 -18.78 4.47 -13.35
N LEU A 26 -18.02 5.51 -12.99
CA LEU A 26 -18.54 6.88 -12.86
C LEU A 26 -18.22 7.75 -14.08
N GLY A 27 -17.77 7.13 -15.19
CA GLY A 27 -17.63 7.79 -16.48
C GLY A 27 -16.37 8.63 -16.67
N PHE A 28 -15.43 8.67 -15.71
CA PHE A 28 -14.17 9.41 -15.88
C PHE A 28 -13.33 8.85 -17.04
N ALA A 29 -13.22 7.53 -17.17
CA ALA A 29 -12.55 6.88 -18.29
C ALA A 29 -13.24 7.22 -19.62
N GLY A 30 -14.56 7.10 -19.66
CA GLY A 30 -15.36 7.43 -20.84
C GLY A 30 -15.21 8.88 -21.29
N SER A 31 -15.06 9.82 -20.35
CA SER A 31 -14.84 11.25 -20.63
C SER A 31 -13.51 11.54 -21.33
N GLU A 32 -12.51 10.68 -21.11
CA GLU A 32 -11.18 10.72 -21.74
C GLU A 32 -11.10 9.82 -22.98
N GLY A 33 -12.23 9.26 -23.44
CA GLY A 33 -12.27 8.37 -24.59
C GLY A 33 -11.71 6.98 -24.32
N VAL A 34 -11.67 6.55 -23.06
CA VAL A 34 -11.25 5.21 -22.65
C VAL A 34 -12.46 4.32 -22.38
N ASP A 35 -12.43 3.12 -22.95
CA ASP A 35 -13.33 2.01 -22.62
C ASP A 35 -12.57 1.05 -21.68
N LEU A 36 -12.79 1.22 -20.37
CA LEU A 36 -12.02 0.56 -19.32
C LEU A 36 -12.76 -0.68 -18.80
N THR A 37 -12.30 -1.86 -19.22
CA THR A 37 -12.85 -3.15 -18.75
C THR A 37 -12.10 -3.63 -17.51
N LEU A 38 -12.81 -3.84 -16.41
CA LEU A 38 -12.23 -4.31 -15.14
C LEU A 38 -12.43 -5.80 -14.93
N HIS A 39 -11.36 -6.47 -14.50
CA HIS A 39 -11.38 -7.88 -14.11
C HIS A 39 -10.97 -8.03 -12.65
N ARG A 40 -11.94 -8.45 -11.83
CA ARG A 40 -11.68 -8.80 -10.42
C ARG A 40 -10.87 -10.08 -10.35
N GLU A 41 -9.79 -10.06 -9.58
CA GLU A 41 -8.94 -11.20 -9.29
C GLU A 41 -9.10 -11.70 -7.86
N THR A 42 -8.69 -12.96 -7.64
CA THR A 42 -8.77 -13.63 -6.34
C THR A 42 -7.44 -13.64 -5.60
N SER A 43 -6.32 -13.41 -6.30
CA SER A 43 -4.99 -13.35 -5.70
C SER A 43 -4.07 -12.37 -6.42
N TRP A 44 -3.09 -11.86 -5.68
CA TRP A 44 -2.01 -11.04 -6.23
C TRP A 44 -1.10 -11.80 -7.20
N ALA A 45 -0.98 -13.12 -7.04
CA ALA A 45 -0.25 -13.96 -7.98
C ALA A 45 -0.93 -13.98 -9.35
N ASN A 46 -2.27 -14.06 -9.40
CA ASN A 46 -3.01 -13.97 -10.66
C ASN A 46 -2.79 -12.62 -11.34
N ILE A 47 -2.84 -11.51 -10.60
CA ILE A 47 -2.57 -10.17 -11.15
C ILE A 47 -1.19 -10.13 -11.81
N ARG A 48 -0.15 -10.59 -11.09
CA ARG A 48 1.23 -10.68 -11.60
C ARG A 48 1.29 -11.51 -12.88
N ASP A 49 0.73 -12.71 -12.87
CA ASP A 49 0.86 -13.66 -13.98
C ASP A 49 0.08 -13.19 -15.21
N ARG A 50 -1.12 -12.63 -15.02
CA ARG A 50 -1.97 -12.10 -16.11
C ARG A 50 -1.42 -10.82 -16.73
N ILE A 51 -0.74 -9.96 -15.96
CA ILE A 51 0.05 -8.86 -16.51
C ILE A 51 1.21 -9.39 -17.34
N ALA A 52 1.93 -10.38 -16.83
CA ALA A 52 3.12 -10.90 -17.50
C ALA A 52 2.84 -11.51 -18.87
N ILE A 53 1.72 -12.21 -19.02
CA ILE A 53 1.30 -12.83 -20.29
C ILE A 53 0.47 -11.89 -21.19
N GLY A 54 0.22 -10.65 -20.77
CA GLY A 54 -0.52 -9.66 -21.56
C GLY A 54 -2.04 -9.87 -21.62
N HIS A 55 -2.62 -10.63 -20.67
CA HIS A 55 -4.08 -10.66 -20.49
C HIS A 55 -4.62 -9.33 -19.96
N PHE A 56 -3.77 -8.57 -19.26
CA PHE A 56 -4.06 -7.23 -18.78
C PHE A 56 -3.06 -6.25 -19.39
N ASP A 57 -3.56 -5.10 -19.81
CA ASP A 57 -2.74 -3.97 -20.24
C ASP A 57 -2.09 -3.30 -19.02
N LEU A 58 -2.86 -3.23 -17.93
CA LEU A 58 -2.47 -2.70 -16.64
C LEU A 58 -3.21 -3.39 -15.49
N ALA A 59 -2.74 -3.18 -14.27
CA ALA A 59 -3.45 -3.64 -13.10
C ALA A 59 -3.26 -2.69 -11.92
N HIS A 60 -4.27 -2.69 -11.05
CA HIS A 60 -4.06 -2.35 -9.65
C HIS A 60 -3.06 -3.37 -9.08
N MET A 61 -1.90 -2.89 -8.62
CA MET A 61 -0.78 -3.71 -8.14
C MET A 61 -0.24 -3.19 -6.80
N LEU A 62 0.38 -4.10 -6.05
CA LEU A 62 1.17 -3.76 -4.86
C LEU A 62 2.38 -2.92 -5.29
N GLY A 63 2.67 -1.82 -4.61
CA GLY A 63 3.78 -0.91 -4.95
C GLY A 63 5.15 -1.60 -5.21
N PRO A 64 5.55 -2.63 -4.43
CA PRO A 64 6.78 -3.38 -4.68
C PRO A 64 6.70 -4.41 -5.82
N MET A 65 5.51 -4.79 -6.27
CA MET A 65 5.36 -5.90 -7.22
C MET A 65 5.97 -5.58 -8.60
N PRO A 66 5.76 -4.39 -9.21
CA PRO A 66 6.47 -4.02 -10.43
C PRO A 66 8.00 -4.06 -10.31
N LEU A 67 8.56 -3.70 -9.15
CA LEU A 67 10.00 -3.85 -8.90
C LEU A 67 10.42 -5.31 -8.90
N ALA A 68 9.65 -6.17 -8.21
CA ALA A 68 9.92 -7.60 -8.16
C ALA A 68 9.88 -8.23 -9.56
N CYS A 69 8.93 -7.82 -10.42
CA CYS A 69 8.88 -8.25 -11.82
C CYS A 69 10.15 -7.85 -12.58
N ASN A 70 10.58 -6.59 -12.47
CA ASN A 70 11.72 -6.07 -13.22
C ASN A 70 13.07 -6.58 -12.69
N LEU A 71 13.14 -6.95 -11.41
CA LEU A 71 14.33 -7.51 -10.76
C LEU A 71 14.43 -9.03 -10.92
N GLY A 72 13.51 -9.67 -11.66
CA GLY A 72 13.52 -11.11 -11.89
C GLY A 72 13.16 -11.94 -10.66
N LEU A 73 12.42 -11.36 -9.70
CA LEU A 73 11.97 -12.04 -8.48
C LEU A 73 10.62 -12.76 -8.65
N THR A 74 10.14 -12.84 -9.89
CA THR A 74 8.86 -13.46 -10.25
C THR A 74 9.09 -14.60 -11.25
N PRO A 75 8.25 -15.65 -11.24
CA PRO A 75 8.40 -16.78 -12.17
C PRO A 75 8.29 -16.40 -13.64
N LEU A 76 7.45 -15.42 -13.94
CA LEU A 76 7.26 -14.88 -15.28
C LEU A 76 7.89 -13.49 -15.34
N ALA A 77 8.79 -13.30 -16.30
CA ALA A 77 9.42 -12.00 -16.55
C ALA A 77 8.42 -11.08 -17.24
N SER A 78 8.30 -9.85 -16.76
CA SER A 78 7.52 -8.81 -17.41
C SER A 78 8.05 -7.45 -17.03
N GLU A 79 8.49 -6.68 -18.01
CA GLU A 79 8.86 -5.28 -17.79
C GLU A 79 7.59 -4.49 -17.47
N THR A 80 7.45 -4.11 -16.19
CA THR A 80 6.29 -3.40 -15.65
C THR A 80 6.72 -2.03 -15.16
N ILE A 81 6.06 -0.98 -15.64
CA ILE A 81 6.29 0.40 -15.21
C ILE A 81 5.15 0.90 -14.32
N VAL A 82 5.44 1.92 -13.51
CA VAL A 82 4.48 2.55 -12.60
C VAL A 82 4.32 4.03 -12.95
N PRO A 83 3.32 4.40 -13.77
CA PRO A 83 3.03 5.79 -14.10
C PRO A 83 2.06 6.48 -13.13
N PHE A 84 1.44 5.77 -12.18
CA PHE A 84 0.43 6.33 -11.27
C PHE A 84 0.41 5.59 -9.92
N SER A 85 0.40 6.32 -8.82
CA SER A 85 0.15 5.79 -7.47
C SER A 85 -1.34 5.91 -7.14
N LEU A 86 -1.95 4.91 -6.50
CA LEU A 86 -3.40 4.93 -6.22
C LEU A 86 -3.77 5.63 -4.91
N GLY A 87 -2.78 5.94 -4.08
CA GLY A 87 -2.98 6.65 -2.83
C GLY A 87 -1.86 6.39 -1.82
N LEU A 88 -2.03 6.95 -0.63
CA LEU A 88 -1.16 6.79 0.53
C LEU A 88 -1.94 6.22 1.71
N GLY A 89 -1.27 5.48 2.60
CA GLY A 89 -1.90 4.91 3.80
C GLY A 89 -2.80 3.69 3.52
N GLY A 90 -3.81 3.49 4.36
CA GLY A 90 -4.91 2.55 4.17
C GLY A 90 -4.68 1.11 4.64
N ASN A 91 -3.52 0.80 5.25
CA ASN A 91 -3.27 -0.50 5.87
C ASN A 91 -3.35 -0.44 7.40
N CYS A 92 -3.64 -1.59 8.00
CA CYS A 92 -3.52 -1.81 9.43
C CYS A 92 -2.79 -3.10 9.75
N VAL A 93 -2.32 -3.20 11.00
CA VAL A 93 -1.94 -4.46 11.64
C VAL A 93 -3.06 -4.86 12.59
N THR A 94 -3.65 -6.02 12.33
CA THR A 94 -4.76 -6.58 13.12
C THR A 94 -4.34 -7.90 13.75
N ILE A 95 -4.72 -8.14 15.01
CA ILE A 95 -4.41 -9.37 15.73
C ILE A 95 -5.67 -10.01 16.30
N SER A 96 -5.59 -11.28 16.66
CA SER A 96 -6.70 -11.99 17.30
C SER A 96 -6.92 -11.50 18.74
N ASN A 97 -8.13 -11.68 19.26
CA ASN A 97 -8.46 -11.34 20.65
C ASN A 97 -7.56 -12.06 21.67
N ALA A 98 -7.07 -13.27 21.34
CA ALA A 98 -6.16 -14.02 22.19
C ALA A 98 -4.78 -13.37 22.29
N VAL A 99 -4.24 -12.88 21.17
CA VAL A 99 -2.98 -12.12 21.15
C VAL A 99 -3.17 -10.77 21.83
N TRP A 100 -4.30 -10.09 21.59
CA TRP A 100 -4.61 -8.82 22.24
C TRP A 100 -4.60 -8.93 23.76
N THR A 101 -5.26 -9.95 24.31
CA THR A 101 -5.28 -10.21 25.76
C THR A 101 -3.86 -10.41 26.31
N GLY A 102 -3.01 -11.13 25.57
CA GLY A 102 -1.60 -11.31 25.93
C GLY A 102 -0.81 -10.01 25.89
N MET A 103 -0.99 -9.20 24.85
CA MET A 103 -0.34 -7.90 24.72
C MET A 103 -0.80 -6.90 25.77
N ALA A 104 -2.10 -6.87 26.11
CA ALA A 104 -2.65 -6.00 27.14
C ALA A 104 -2.03 -6.29 28.53
N ALA A 105 -1.74 -7.56 28.83
CA ALA A 105 -1.00 -7.93 30.05
C ALA A 105 0.45 -7.39 30.08
N HIS A 106 0.98 -6.96 28.93
CA HIS A 106 2.27 -6.30 28.77
C HIS A 106 2.16 -4.80 28.45
N GLY A 107 1.00 -4.18 28.72
CA GLY A 107 0.82 -2.73 28.61
C GLY A 107 0.46 -2.22 27.22
N ALA A 108 -0.03 -3.08 26.31
CA ALA A 108 -0.69 -2.59 25.10
C ALA A 108 -1.97 -1.84 25.48
N GLU A 109 -2.20 -0.70 24.82
CA GLU A 109 -3.40 0.12 24.92
C GLU A 109 -4.02 0.29 23.53
N PRO A 110 -5.33 0.54 23.42
CA PRO A 110 -5.99 0.74 22.14
C PRO A 110 -5.76 2.18 21.65
N ASP A 111 -4.50 2.58 21.49
CA ASP A 111 -4.06 3.94 21.13
C ASP A 111 -3.38 4.02 19.74
N LEU A 112 -3.28 2.88 19.05
CA LEU A 112 -2.58 2.69 17.77
C LEU A 112 -1.07 3.02 17.80
N ASP A 113 -0.48 3.27 18.97
CA ASP A 113 0.93 3.65 19.11
C ASP A 113 1.81 2.45 18.70
N PRO A 114 2.58 2.56 17.60
CA PRO A 114 3.37 1.45 17.09
C PRO A 114 4.49 1.04 18.06
N ALA A 115 5.07 1.99 18.82
CA ALA A 115 6.14 1.69 19.77
C ALA A 115 5.59 0.95 21.00
N ARG A 116 4.45 1.39 21.54
CA ARG A 116 3.79 0.71 22.66
C ARG A 116 3.30 -0.68 22.27
N ALA A 117 2.58 -0.79 21.15
CA ALA A 117 2.08 -2.06 20.64
C ALA A 117 3.23 -3.03 20.34
N GLY A 118 4.32 -2.55 19.72
CA GLY A 118 5.48 -3.37 19.42
C GLY A 118 6.24 -3.84 20.66
N ALA A 119 6.39 -2.98 21.68
CA ALA A 119 7.00 -3.35 22.96
C ALA A 119 6.19 -4.44 23.69
N ALA A 120 4.86 -4.30 23.73
CA ALA A 120 3.95 -5.28 24.31
C ALA A 120 3.97 -6.61 23.55
N LEU A 121 3.96 -6.57 22.21
CA LEU A 121 4.08 -7.76 21.37
C LEU A 121 5.42 -8.48 21.59
N ARG A 122 6.53 -7.74 21.69
CA ARG A 122 7.86 -8.30 21.96
C ARG A 122 7.89 -9.04 23.30
N ALA A 123 7.34 -8.44 24.35
CA ALA A 123 7.26 -9.07 25.66
C ALA A 123 6.40 -10.34 25.62
N PHE A 124 5.24 -10.29 24.95
CA PHE A 124 4.35 -11.43 24.80
C PHE A 124 5.01 -12.59 24.02
N ILE A 125 5.70 -12.31 22.91
CA ILE A 125 6.43 -13.31 22.13
C ILE A 125 7.51 -13.98 22.99
N ARG A 126 8.28 -13.21 23.76
CA ARG A 126 9.32 -13.75 24.64
C ARG A 126 8.73 -14.69 25.69
N ASP A 127 7.64 -14.30 26.34
CA ASP A 127 7.02 -15.11 27.39
C ASP A 127 6.42 -16.40 26.81
N ARG A 128 5.86 -16.34 25.60
CA ARG A 128 5.44 -17.53 24.84
C ARG A 128 6.61 -18.47 24.52
N ALA A 129 7.75 -17.92 24.09
CA ALA A 129 8.94 -18.70 23.76
C ALA A 129 9.53 -19.39 24.99
N VAL A 130 9.60 -18.70 26.13
CA VAL A 130 10.01 -19.28 27.42
C VAL A 130 9.08 -20.42 27.84
N ALA A 131 7.79 -20.29 27.55
CA ALA A 131 6.79 -21.33 27.79
C ALA A 131 6.77 -22.45 26.74
N GLY A 132 7.70 -22.47 25.79
CA GLY A 132 7.80 -23.50 24.75
C GLY A 132 6.64 -23.52 23.76
N ARG A 133 5.95 -22.38 23.57
CA ARG A 133 4.84 -22.26 22.62
C ARG A 133 5.36 -21.98 21.21
N GLU A 134 4.62 -22.43 20.21
CA GLU A 134 4.89 -22.13 18.81
C GLU A 134 4.90 -20.61 18.54
N PRO A 135 5.73 -20.14 17.59
CA PRO A 135 5.73 -18.77 17.11
C PRO A 135 4.33 -18.30 16.69
N LEU A 136 4.06 -17.00 16.85
CA LEU A 136 2.83 -16.42 16.33
C LEU A 136 2.87 -16.41 14.80
N ARG A 137 1.75 -16.69 14.16
CA ARG A 137 1.62 -16.72 12.71
C ARG A 137 0.90 -15.48 12.19
N PHE A 138 1.63 -14.60 11.50
CA PHE A 138 1.10 -13.40 10.88
C PHE A 138 0.88 -13.58 9.39
N ALA A 139 -0.25 -13.15 8.85
CA ALA A 139 -0.48 -13.14 7.40
C ALA A 139 -0.12 -11.81 6.74
N VAL A 140 0.38 -11.92 5.52
CA VAL A 140 0.51 -10.82 4.54
C VAL A 140 -0.02 -11.30 3.20
N VAL A 141 -0.22 -10.38 2.26
CA VAL A 141 -0.93 -10.68 1.01
C VAL A 141 -0.04 -11.30 -0.08
N HIS A 142 1.26 -11.03 -0.03
CA HIS A 142 2.26 -11.46 -1.01
C HIS A 142 3.68 -11.20 -0.47
N PRO A 143 4.71 -12.01 -0.84
CA PRO A 143 6.09 -11.81 -0.36
C PRO A 143 6.69 -10.45 -0.73
N HIS A 144 6.36 -9.94 -1.92
CA HIS A 144 6.75 -8.62 -2.40
C HIS A 144 5.54 -7.68 -2.29
N SER A 145 5.26 -7.17 -1.09
CA SER A 145 4.10 -6.32 -0.81
C SER A 145 4.42 -5.21 0.19
N GLY A 146 3.70 -4.09 0.09
CA GLY A 146 3.80 -3.00 1.09
C GLY A 146 3.53 -3.53 2.49
N HIS A 147 2.49 -4.34 2.64
CA HIS A 147 2.12 -5.01 3.90
C HIS A 147 3.26 -5.85 4.53
N ASN A 148 3.98 -6.65 3.74
CA ASN A 148 5.10 -7.45 4.26
C ASN A 148 6.24 -6.55 4.74
N TYR A 149 6.61 -5.54 3.96
CA TYR A 149 7.69 -4.64 4.33
C TYR A 149 7.32 -3.69 5.47
N GLU A 150 6.07 -3.28 5.57
CA GLU A 150 5.51 -2.51 6.68
C GLU A 150 5.53 -3.31 7.98
N LEU A 151 4.98 -4.54 7.96
CA LEU A 151 4.98 -5.43 9.11
C LEU A 151 6.41 -5.69 9.59
N ARG A 152 7.31 -6.05 8.67
CA ARG A 152 8.72 -6.27 8.98
C ARG A 152 9.43 -5.03 9.49
N TYR A 153 9.11 -3.85 8.95
CA TYR A 153 9.67 -2.58 9.42
C TYR A 153 9.27 -2.30 10.86
N TRP A 154 7.97 -2.36 11.16
CA TRP A 154 7.43 -2.15 12.51
C TRP A 154 8.04 -3.12 13.53
N LEU A 155 8.01 -4.43 13.22
CA LEU A 155 8.56 -5.45 14.11
C LEU A 155 10.06 -5.23 14.36
N ALA A 156 10.85 -5.01 13.31
CA ALA A 156 12.29 -4.83 13.45
C ALA A 156 12.65 -3.54 14.21
N ALA A 157 11.92 -2.45 13.99
CA ALA A 157 12.12 -1.19 14.73
C ALA A 157 11.75 -1.34 16.21
N CYS A 158 10.87 -2.28 16.57
CA CYS A 158 10.56 -2.65 17.95
C CYS A 158 11.46 -3.76 18.52
N GLY A 159 12.54 -4.15 17.81
CA GLY A 159 13.50 -5.16 18.28
C GLY A 159 12.96 -6.60 18.23
N ILE A 160 12.05 -6.88 17.28
CA ILE A 160 11.54 -8.22 16.96
C ILE A 160 12.09 -8.62 15.59
N ASP A 161 12.92 -9.68 15.52
CA ASP A 161 13.36 -10.23 14.23
C ASP A 161 12.22 -11.05 13.60
N PRO A 162 11.60 -10.58 12.49
CA PRO A 162 10.44 -11.23 11.89
C PRO A 162 10.75 -12.60 11.28
N ASP A 163 12.02 -12.94 11.01
CA ASP A 163 12.38 -14.26 10.45
C ASP A 163 12.64 -15.32 11.53
N ARG A 164 12.70 -14.91 12.81
CA ARG A 164 13.00 -15.79 13.94
C ARG A 164 11.88 -15.83 14.98
N ALA A 165 11.23 -14.69 15.20
CA ALA A 165 10.30 -14.50 16.31
C ALA A 165 8.84 -14.85 15.96
N ILE A 166 8.50 -14.84 14.68
CA ILE A 166 7.15 -15.13 14.15
C ILE A 166 7.23 -15.94 12.86
N GLU A 167 6.12 -16.53 12.46
CA GLU A 167 5.93 -17.08 11.12
C GLU A 167 5.15 -16.08 10.26
N ILE A 168 5.63 -15.77 9.05
CA ILE A 168 4.87 -14.95 8.08
C ILE A 168 4.33 -15.84 6.97
N VAL A 169 3.00 -15.88 6.82
CA VAL A 169 2.30 -16.68 5.82
C VAL A 169 1.58 -15.82 4.79
N ILE A 170 1.28 -16.38 3.62
CA ILE A 170 0.55 -15.69 2.55
C ILE A 170 -0.93 -16.07 2.58
N VAL A 171 -1.80 -15.08 2.75
CA VAL A 171 -3.26 -15.25 2.72
C VAL A 171 -3.87 -14.18 1.81
N PRO A 172 -4.72 -14.54 0.85
CA PRO A 172 -5.46 -13.54 0.06
C PRO A 172 -6.32 -12.64 0.96
N PRO A 173 -6.37 -11.31 0.71
CA PRO A 173 -7.08 -10.36 1.58
C PRO A 173 -8.51 -10.78 1.96
N PRO A 174 -9.37 -11.26 1.02
CA PRO A 174 -10.75 -11.62 1.35
C PRO A 174 -10.90 -12.76 2.36
N PHE A 175 -9.83 -13.54 2.60
CA PHE A 175 -9.84 -14.67 3.52
C PHE A 175 -9.19 -14.36 4.88
N MET A 176 -8.63 -13.16 5.08
CA MET A 176 -7.86 -12.85 6.29
C MET A 176 -8.73 -12.77 7.55
N ALA A 177 -9.89 -12.12 7.50
CA ALA A 177 -10.80 -12.02 8.64
C ALA A 177 -11.27 -13.42 9.11
N ASP A 178 -11.63 -14.29 8.17
CA ASP A 178 -12.02 -15.68 8.48
C ASP A 178 -10.85 -16.53 8.99
N ALA A 179 -9.65 -16.35 8.42
CA ALA A 179 -8.46 -17.05 8.89
C ALA A 179 -8.12 -16.65 10.35
N LEU A 180 -8.30 -15.38 10.70
CA LEU A 180 -8.13 -14.90 12.08
C LEU A 180 -9.20 -15.49 13.00
N ALA A 181 -10.47 -15.43 12.59
CA ALA A 181 -11.61 -15.94 13.35
C ALA A 181 -11.49 -17.44 13.68
N THR A 182 -10.93 -18.21 12.74
CA THR A 182 -10.75 -19.67 12.88
C THR A 182 -9.43 -20.07 13.55
N GLY A 183 -8.61 -19.11 14.00
CA GLY A 183 -7.30 -19.37 14.62
C GLY A 183 -6.25 -19.95 13.66
N ARG A 184 -6.48 -19.83 12.34
CA ARG A 184 -5.48 -20.19 11.32
C ARG A 184 -4.38 -19.14 11.20
N ILE A 185 -4.55 -17.95 11.75
CA ILE A 185 -3.51 -16.94 11.91
C ILE A 185 -3.74 -16.21 13.24
N ASP A 186 -2.68 -15.66 13.79
CA ASP A 186 -2.69 -14.91 15.05
C ASP A 186 -2.82 -13.40 14.83
N GLY A 187 -2.44 -12.94 13.63
CA GLY A 187 -2.60 -11.56 13.17
C GLY A 187 -2.29 -11.42 11.69
N TYR A 188 -2.42 -10.21 11.15
CA TYR A 188 -2.11 -9.90 9.76
C TYR A 188 -1.85 -8.40 9.54
N CYS A 189 -1.18 -8.10 8.44
CA CYS A 189 -1.07 -6.74 7.90
C CYS A 189 -1.71 -6.71 6.50
N VAL A 190 -2.69 -5.83 6.31
CA VAL A 190 -3.46 -5.74 5.06
C VAL A 190 -4.08 -4.36 4.88
N GLY A 191 -4.34 -3.98 3.63
CA GLY A 191 -5.19 -2.85 3.29
C GLY A 191 -6.66 -3.07 3.69
N GLU A 192 -7.37 -1.98 3.95
CA GLU A 192 -8.80 -2.00 4.23
C GLU A 192 -9.63 -2.49 3.01
N PRO A 193 -10.84 -3.04 3.24
CA PRO A 193 -11.64 -3.01 4.48
C PRO A 193 -11.49 -4.26 5.39
N TRP A 194 -10.49 -5.11 5.16
CA TRP A 194 -10.41 -6.42 5.83
C TRP A 194 -10.02 -6.32 7.30
N ASN A 195 -9.47 -5.20 7.76
CA ASN A 195 -9.20 -4.96 9.18
C ASN A 195 -10.50 -4.59 9.90
N SER A 196 -11.23 -3.62 9.34
CA SER A 196 -12.57 -3.23 9.80
C SER A 196 -13.55 -4.41 9.78
N ALA A 197 -13.44 -5.32 8.80
CA ALA A 197 -14.27 -6.53 8.76
C ALA A 197 -14.03 -7.47 9.96
N ALA A 198 -12.78 -7.68 10.39
CA ALA A 198 -12.49 -8.51 11.56
C ALA A 198 -12.93 -7.84 12.88
N VAL A 199 -12.81 -6.52 12.98
CA VAL A 199 -13.32 -5.76 14.12
C VAL A 199 -14.84 -5.83 14.18
N ALA A 200 -15.53 -5.62 13.05
CA ALA A 200 -16.99 -5.70 12.96
C ALA A 200 -17.52 -7.11 13.29
N ALA A 201 -16.75 -8.15 12.95
CA ALA A 201 -17.05 -9.53 13.34
C ALA A 201 -16.73 -9.85 14.82
N GLY A 202 -16.07 -8.94 15.54
CA GLY A 202 -15.65 -9.12 16.92
C GLY A 202 -14.49 -10.10 17.12
N THR A 203 -13.74 -10.40 16.06
CA THR A 203 -12.71 -11.47 16.05
C THR A 203 -11.28 -10.94 16.16
N GLY A 204 -11.08 -9.65 15.91
CA GLY A 204 -9.75 -9.03 15.93
C GLY A 204 -9.71 -7.63 16.55
N HIS A 205 -8.49 -7.21 16.86
CA HIS A 205 -8.14 -5.86 17.31
C HIS A 205 -7.11 -5.24 16.37
N ILE A 206 -7.33 -3.98 15.97
CA ILE A 206 -6.35 -3.18 15.23
C ILE A 206 -5.36 -2.60 16.24
N VAL A 207 -4.09 -2.99 16.14
CA VAL A 207 -3.06 -2.59 17.12
C VAL A 207 -2.23 -1.40 16.67
N THR A 208 -2.11 -1.19 15.37
CA THR A 208 -1.51 0.00 14.79
C THR A 208 -1.94 0.12 13.33
N VAL A 209 -1.69 1.28 12.75
CA VAL A 209 -2.01 1.57 11.36
C VAL A 209 -0.79 2.09 10.63
N LYS A 210 -0.78 1.91 9.31
CA LYS A 210 0.31 2.39 8.47
C LYS A 210 0.60 3.87 8.66
N ALA A 211 -0.44 4.68 8.79
CA ALA A 211 -0.31 6.12 9.00
C ALA A 211 0.47 6.47 10.28
N GLN A 212 0.50 5.58 11.29
CA GLN A 212 1.31 5.75 12.49
C GLN A 212 2.73 5.19 12.32
N ILE A 213 2.92 4.11 11.57
CA ILE A 213 4.24 3.52 11.29
C ILE A 213 5.07 4.43 10.37
N TRP A 214 4.47 4.88 9.26
CA TRP A 214 5.03 5.81 8.30
C TRP A 214 3.91 6.67 7.70
N ARG A 215 3.88 7.94 8.11
CA ARG A 215 2.86 8.90 7.66
C ARG A 215 2.93 9.10 6.15
N ASN A 216 1.78 9.21 5.49
CA ASN A 216 1.70 9.49 4.04
C ASN A 216 2.58 8.57 3.18
N SER A 217 2.62 7.28 3.54
CA SER A 217 3.49 6.28 2.93
C SER A 217 2.88 5.62 1.69
N PRO A 218 3.71 5.22 0.72
CA PRO A 218 3.27 4.61 -0.54
C PRO A 218 2.63 3.24 -0.33
N GLU A 219 1.59 2.93 -1.10
CA GLU A 219 0.97 1.61 -1.03
C GLU A 219 0.69 0.99 -2.40
N LYS A 220 -0.48 1.24 -2.99
CA LYS A 220 -0.89 0.64 -4.26
C LYS A 220 -0.59 1.53 -5.44
N VAL A 221 -0.41 0.91 -6.60
CA VAL A 221 -0.04 1.57 -7.85
C VAL A 221 -0.81 1.00 -9.02
N ILE A 222 -0.83 1.75 -10.12
CA ILE A 222 -1.13 1.19 -11.44
C ILE A 222 0.17 0.68 -12.04
N GLY A 223 0.30 -0.63 -12.17
CA GLY A 223 1.38 -1.24 -12.94
C GLY A 223 0.93 -1.46 -14.38
N VAL A 224 1.77 -1.09 -15.33
CA VAL A 224 1.48 -1.18 -16.77
C VAL A 224 2.58 -1.95 -17.45
N ARG A 225 2.24 -2.85 -18.37
CA ARG A 225 3.24 -3.54 -19.19
C ARG A 225 3.96 -2.50 -20.06
N LYS A 226 5.29 -2.43 -19.96
CA LYS A 226 6.10 -1.41 -20.64
C LYS A 226 5.87 -1.41 -22.15
N ALA A 227 5.87 -2.60 -22.77
CA ALA A 227 5.61 -2.73 -24.21
C ALA A 227 4.25 -2.14 -24.61
N TRP A 228 3.19 -2.40 -23.83
CA TRP A 228 1.87 -1.83 -24.11
C TRP A 228 1.86 -0.30 -23.99
N ALA A 229 2.53 0.24 -22.96
CA ALA A 229 2.63 1.68 -22.75
C ALA A 229 3.37 2.39 -23.89
N ASP A 230 4.43 1.76 -24.41
CA ASP A 230 5.20 2.28 -25.54
C ASP A 230 4.41 2.23 -26.85
N GLU A 231 3.58 1.18 -27.05
CA GLU A 231 2.71 1.01 -28.22
C GLU A 231 1.46 1.89 -28.17
N ASN A 232 0.97 2.24 -26.97
CA ASN A 232 -0.29 2.95 -26.75
C ASN A 232 -0.13 4.22 -25.89
N PRO A 233 0.76 5.16 -26.25
CA PRO A 233 1.07 6.32 -25.40
C PRO A 233 -0.13 7.24 -25.18
N GLU A 234 -0.98 7.43 -26.18
CA GLU A 234 -2.19 8.27 -26.08
C GLU A 234 -3.25 7.63 -25.18
N ALA A 235 -3.44 6.30 -25.28
CA ALA A 235 -4.36 5.57 -24.42
C ALA A 235 -3.92 5.63 -22.95
N LEU A 236 -2.62 5.47 -22.70
CA LEU A 236 -2.05 5.63 -21.36
C LEU A 236 -2.26 7.05 -20.85
N ALA A 237 -1.96 8.08 -21.65
CA ALA A 237 -2.15 9.47 -21.23
C ALA A 237 -3.62 9.78 -20.90
N ALA A 238 -4.56 9.30 -21.71
CA ALA A 238 -6.00 9.41 -21.46
C ALA A 238 -6.42 8.74 -20.15
N LEU A 239 -5.94 7.53 -19.90
CA LEU A 239 -6.21 6.83 -18.65
C LEU A 239 -5.64 7.57 -17.44
N LEU A 240 -4.43 8.10 -17.51
CA LEU A 240 -3.81 8.83 -16.39
C LEU A 240 -4.61 10.08 -16.01
N ARG A 241 -5.17 10.80 -17.00
CA ARG A 241 -6.10 11.93 -16.74
C ARG A 241 -7.40 11.45 -16.11
N ALA A 242 -7.99 10.36 -16.60
CA ALA A 242 -9.20 9.77 -16.01
C ALA A 242 -8.98 9.36 -14.55
N LEU A 243 -7.86 8.71 -14.24
CA LEU A 243 -7.49 8.31 -12.89
C LEU A 243 -7.25 9.52 -11.99
N HIS A 244 -6.64 10.59 -12.49
CA HIS A 244 -6.48 11.85 -11.75
C HIS A 244 -7.84 12.45 -11.33
N HIS A 245 -8.79 12.53 -12.25
CA HIS A 245 -10.14 13.02 -11.95
C HIS A 245 -10.89 12.09 -10.98
N SER A 246 -10.79 10.79 -11.18
CA SER A 246 -11.38 9.77 -10.31
C SER A 246 -10.82 9.84 -8.89
N ALA A 247 -9.51 9.93 -8.74
CA ALA A 247 -8.84 10.04 -7.44
C ALA A 247 -9.33 11.26 -6.66
N ARG A 248 -9.40 12.42 -7.33
CA ARG A 248 -9.92 13.66 -6.73
C ARG A 248 -11.36 13.51 -6.27
N TRP A 249 -12.21 12.88 -7.09
CA TRP A 249 -13.60 12.61 -6.74
C TRP A 249 -13.71 11.67 -5.54
N CYS A 250 -12.91 10.60 -5.51
CA CYS A 250 -12.88 9.64 -4.40
C CYS A 250 -12.46 10.27 -3.07
N GLN A 251 -11.61 11.30 -3.11
CA GLN A 251 -11.18 11.98 -1.88
C GLN A 251 -12.29 12.84 -1.25
N ASP A 252 -13.14 13.46 -2.07
CA ASP A 252 -14.12 14.42 -1.59
C ASP A 252 -15.16 13.76 -0.67
N PRO A 253 -15.27 14.20 0.60
CA PRO A 253 -16.23 13.65 1.56
C PRO A 253 -17.68 13.66 1.08
N ALA A 254 -18.06 14.60 0.20
CA ALA A 254 -19.40 14.65 -0.39
C ALA A 254 -19.74 13.40 -1.21
N ASN A 255 -18.73 12.69 -1.72
CA ASN A 255 -18.88 11.53 -2.59
C ASN A 255 -18.75 10.19 -1.86
N HIS A 256 -18.35 10.19 -0.59
CA HIS A 256 -18.05 8.96 0.17
C HIS A 256 -19.21 7.98 0.23
N ALA A 257 -20.44 8.48 0.40
CA ALA A 257 -21.64 7.63 0.44
C ALA A 257 -21.88 6.93 -0.90
N GLU A 258 -21.73 7.65 -2.01
CA GLU A 258 -21.87 7.09 -3.36
C GLU A 258 -20.73 6.11 -3.66
N LEU A 259 -19.48 6.46 -3.32
CA LEU A 259 -18.33 5.58 -3.50
C LEU A 259 -18.48 4.26 -2.73
N ALA A 260 -18.90 4.32 -1.47
CA ALA A 260 -19.15 3.12 -0.67
C ALA A 260 -20.28 2.26 -1.25
N ALA A 261 -21.31 2.88 -1.83
CA ALA A 261 -22.40 2.16 -2.50
C ALA A 261 -21.93 1.46 -3.79
N VAL A 262 -21.09 2.12 -4.60
CA VAL A 262 -20.46 1.50 -5.77
C VAL A 262 -19.59 0.32 -5.34
N MET A 263 -18.67 0.54 -4.41
CA MET A 263 -17.73 -0.49 -3.95
C MET A 263 -18.44 -1.66 -3.25
N ALA A 264 -19.62 -1.46 -2.67
CA ALA A 264 -20.44 -2.51 -2.06
C ALA A 264 -21.00 -3.53 -3.07
N GLN A 265 -21.00 -3.24 -4.37
CA GLN A 265 -21.53 -4.17 -5.36
C GLN A 265 -20.72 -5.49 -5.37
N PRO A 266 -21.37 -6.65 -5.62
CA PRO A 266 -20.69 -7.96 -5.61
C PRO A 266 -19.54 -8.08 -6.61
N GLY A 267 -19.56 -7.30 -7.69
CA GLY A 267 -18.47 -7.24 -8.68
C GLY A 267 -17.18 -6.61 -8.15
N PHE A 268 -17.25 -5.83 -7.06
CA PHE A 268 -16.12 -5.13 -6.46
C PHE A 268 -15.78 -5.71 -5.08
N LEU A 269 -16.05 -4.99 -3.97
CA LEU A 269 -15.78 -5.51 -2.63
C LEU A 269 -16.86 -6.50 -2.18
N GLY A 270 -18.13 -6.21 -2.51
CA GLY A 270 -19.25 -7.02 -2.04
C GLY A 270 -19.49 -6.97 -0.53
N LEU A 271 -19.11 -5.85 0.12
CA LEU A 271 -19.26 -5.63 1.56
C LEU A 271 -20.21 -4.46 1.86
N PRO A 272 -20.94 -4.48 2.99
CA PRO A 272 -21.80 -3.37 3.37
C PRO A 272 -21.04 -2.04 3.47
N PRO A 273 -21.62 -0.90 3.06
CA PRO A 273 -20.99 0.42 3.18
C PRO A 273 -20.44 0.72 4.58
N ALA A 274 -21.15 0.29 5.63
CA ALA A 274 -20.73 0.50 7.03
C ALA A 274 -19.34 -0.07 7.36
N VAL A 275 -18.97 -1.22 6.77
CA VAL A 275 -17.64 -1.84 6.97
C VAL A 275 -16.54 -1.10 6.19
N GLN A 276 -16.93 -0.31 5.19
CA GLN A 276 -16.02 0.46 4.35
C GLN A 276 -15.80 1.87 4.88
N MET A 277 -16.76 2.46 5.60
CA MET A 277 -16.67 3.85 6.09
C MET A 277 -15.41 4.18 6.90
N PRO A 278 -14.81 3.27 7.69
CA PRO A 278 -13.58 3.57 8.42
C PRO A 278 -12.43 4.04 7.52
N ILE A 279 -12.24 3.44 6.34
CA ILE A 279 -11.18 3.88 5.43
C ILE A 279 -11.45 5.25 4.79
N LEU A 280 -12.72 5.58 4.59
CA LEU A 280 -13.13 6.84 3.98
C LEU A 280 -13.04 8.01 4.96
N THR A 281 -13.38 7.76 6.22
CA THR A 281 -13.50 8.79 7.25
C THR A 281 -12.24 8.94 8.11
N GLY A 282 -11.41 7.90 8.18
CA GLY A 282 -10.33 7.81 9.16
C GLY A 282 -10.81 7.53 10.59
N HIS A 283 -12.12 7.36 10.80
CA HIS A 283 -12.70 7.00 12.09
C HIS A 283 -12.74 5.48 12.23
N LEU A 284 -11.83 4.93 13.03
CA LEU A 284 -11.60 3.49 13.14
C LEU A 284 -12.18 2.93 14.44
N GLN A 285 -12.91 1.82 14.33
CA GLN A 285 -13.14 0.93 15.48
C GLN A 285 -11.94 0.00 15.62
N LEU A 286 -11.37 -0.10 16.82
CA LEU A 286 -10.13 -0.86 17.07
C LEU A 286 -10.35 -2.26 17.61
N GLY A 287 -11.59 -2.62 17.94
CA GLY A 287 -11.91 -3.81 18.74
C GLY A 287 -12.05 -3.46 20.22
N GLY A 288 -12.84 -4.26 20.96
CA GLY A 288 -13.06 -4.04 22.40
C GLY A 288 -13.83 -2.76 22.76
N GLY A 289 -14.45 -2.09 21.76
CA GLY A 289 -15.23 -0.86 21.93
C GLY A 289 -14.42 0.44 21.86
N ALA A 290 -13.11 0.38 21.63
CA ALA A 290 -12.29 1.57 21.42
C ALA A 290 -12.45 2.11 19.99
N GLU A 291 -12.49 3.43 19.86
CA GLU A 291 -12.60 4.16 18.60
C GLU A 291 -11.58 5.30 18.57
N LEU A 292 -10.96 5.54 17.42
CA LEU A 292 -10.00 6.64 17.22
C LEU A 292 -10.12 7.24 15.83
N ASP A 293 -9.90 8.55 15.76
CA ASP A 293 -9.71 9.26 14.50
C ASP A 293 -8.23 9.24 14.11
N VAL A 294 -7.96 8.88 12.86
CA VAL A 294 -6.62 8.85 12.27
C VAL A 294 -6.59 9.80 11.08
N ASP A 295 -5.93 10.94 11.27
CA ASP A 295 -5.65 11.89 10.20
C ASP A 295 -4.88 11.22 9.05
N ASP A 296 -5.27 11.54 7.82
CA ASP A 296 -4.66 10.99 6.61
C ASP A 296 -4.59 9.45 6.60
N PHE A 297 -5.56 8.76 7.24
CA PHE A 297 -5.56 7.30 7.29
C PHE A 297 -5.44 6.67 5.90
N PHE A 298 -6.21 7.19 4.94
CA PHE A 298 -6.09 6.89 3.52
C PHE A 298 -6.26 8.16 2.70
N LEU A 299 -5.33 8.43 1.79
CA LEU A 299 -5.34 9.59 0.90
C LEU A 299 -5.33 9.16 -0.55
N PRO A 300 -6.48 9.22 -1.26
CA PRO A 300 -6.51 8.83 -2.67
C PRO A 300 -5.97 9.90 -3.62
N PHE A 301 -5.84 11.18 -3.23
CA PHE A 301 -5.48 12.27 -4.16
C PHE A 301 -4.48 13.32 -3.64
N ASP A 302 -4.77 13.96 -2.50
CA ASP A 302 -4.06 15.14 -2.03
C ASP A 302 -2.61 14.83 -1.61
N LYS A 303 -1.80 15.86 -1.33
CA LYS A 303 -0.40 15.71 -0.87
C LYS A 303 0.49 14.96 -1.87
N ALA A 304 0.17 15.09 -3.15
CA ALA A 304 0.79 14.37 -4.25
C ALA A 304 0.71 12.83 -4.10
N ALA A 305 -0.38 12.32 -3.51
CA ALA A 305 -0.60 10.89 -3.30
C ALA A 305 -0.51 10.07 -4.60
N ASN A 306 -0.95 10.63 -5.73
CA ASN A 306 -0.93 9.92 -7.01
C ASN A 306 0.39 10.00 -7.77
N PHE A 307 1.35 10.82 -7.32
CA PHE A 307 2.62 10.96 -8.01
C PHE A 307 3.48 9.70 -7.79
N PRO A 308 4.03 9.10 -8.86
CA PRO A 308 4.88 7.92 -8.75
C PRO A 308 6.31 8.32 -8.36
N TRP A 309 6.50 8.69 -7.09
CA TRP A 309 7.80 9.08 -6.54
C TRP A 309 8.84 7.97 -6.69
N LYS A 310 10.03 8.31 -7.21
CA LYS A 310 11.16 7.39 -7.27
C LYS A 310 11.71 7.06 -5.88
N SER A 311 11.57 7.97 -4.90
CA SER A 311 11.91 7.70 -3.50
C SER A 311 11.11 6.53 -2.92
N HIS A 312 9.81 6.46 -3.20
CA HIS A 312 8.96 5.33 -2.79
C HIS A 312 9.45 4.00 -3.38
N ALA A 313 9.76 3.96 -4.68
CA ALA A 313 10.32 2.78 -5.33
C ALA A 313 11.64 2.35 -4.68
N LEU A 314 12.53 3.31 -4.44
CA LEU A 314 13.84 3.07 -3.85
C LEU A 314 13.74 2.60 -2.40
N TRP A 315 12.78 3.09 -1.61
CA TRP A 315 12.54 2.57 -0.26
C TRP A 315 12.10 1.10 -0.29
N PHE A 316 11.16 0.72 -1.17
CA PHE A 316 10.79 -0.68 -1.31
C PHE A 316 11.98 -1.56 -1.76
N TYR A 317 12.81 -1.05 -2.67
CA TYR A 317 14.05 -1.73 -3.06
C TYR A 317 15.00 -1.94 -1.89
N THR A 318 15.20 -0.94 -1.01
CA THR A 318 16.05 -1.14 0.18
C THR A 318 15.48 -2.19 1.11
N GLN A 319 14.15 -2.29 1.23
CA GLN A 319 13.52 -3.35 2.03
C GLN A 319 13.68 -4.74 1.38
N MET A 320 13.62 -4.85 0.06
CA MET A 320 13.96 -6.10 -0.66
C MET A 320 15.41 -6.53 -0.39
N VAL A 321 16.34 -5.57 -0.39
CA VAL A 321 17.75 -5.83 -0.06
C VAL A 321 17.92 -6.23 1.41
N ARG A 322 17.31 -5.47 2.33
CA ARG A 322 17.40 -5.68 3.79
C ARG A 322 17.00 -7.11 4.17
N TRP A 323 15.94 -7.61 3.55
CA TRP A 323 15.40 -8.95 3.81
C TRP A 323 15.97 -10.04 2.89
N GLY A 324 17.02 -9.73 2.11
CA GLY A 324 17.77 -10.71 1.34
C GLY A 324 17.07 -11.25 0.10
N HIS A 325 16.02 -10.56 -0.39
CA HIS A 325 15.30 -10.99 -1.60
C HIS A 325 16.10 -10.68 -2.87
N VAL A 326 16.93 -9.64 -2.85
CA VAL A 326 17.75 -9.22 -3.99
C VAL A 326 19.10 -8.69 -3.53
N ALA A 327 20.14 -8.95 -4.33
CA ALA A 327 21.47 -8.39 -4.09
C ALA A 327 21.48 -6.88 -4.42
N HIS A 328 22.20 -6.11 -3.61
CA HIS A 328 22.40 -4.69 -3.88
C HIS A 328 23.54 -4.49 -4.89
N THR A 329 23.18 -4.14 -6.12
CA THR A 329 24.12 -3.85 -7.22
C THR A 329 23.73 -2.54 -7.92
N PRO A 330 24.65 -1.89 -8.64
CA PRO A 330 24.33 -0.71 -9.45
C PRO A 330 23.21 -0.95 -10.46
N ASP A 331 23.19 -2.13 -11.10
CA ASP A 331 22.17 -2.50 -12.09
C ASP A 331 20.79 -2.65 -11.45
N ASN A 332 20.69 -3.38 -10.34
CA ASN A 332 19.43 -3.56 -9.62
C ASN A 332 18.89 -2.23 -9.08
N LEU A 333 19.77 -1.36 -8.60
CA LEU A 333 19.40 -0.01 -8.19
C LEU A 333 18.85 0.81 -9.37
N ALA A 334 19.48 0.74 -10.55
CA ALA A 334 19.00 1.41 -11.75
C ALA A 334 17.63 0.89 -12.20
N ILE A 335 17.41 -0.43 -12.16
CA ILE A 335 16.12 -1.07 -12.45
C ILE A 335 15.03 -0.54 -11.50
N ALA A 336 15.27 -0.56 -10.18
CA ALA A 336 14.32 -0.09 -9.19
C ALA A 336 13.98 1.41 -9.39
N ARG A 337 15.01 2.25 -9.62
CA ARG A 337 14.85 3.69 -9.84
C ARG A 337 14.03 4.03 -11.09
N ASN A 338 14.08 3.19 -12.11
CA ASN A 338 13.42 3.45 -13.39
C ASN A 338 12.07 2.75 -13.55
N CYS A 339 11.68 1.93 -12.58
CA CYS A 339 10.36 1.29 -12.54
C CYS A 339 9.23 2.32 -12.42
N TYR A 340 9.40 3.33 -11.56
CA TYR A 340 8.43 4.42 -11.39
C TYR A 340 8.69 5.53 -12.42
N ARG A 341 7.62 6.00 -13.08
CA ARG A 341 7.64 6.86 -14.27
C ARG A 341 6.94 8.21 -14.05
N PRO A 342 7.51 9.10 -13.19
CA PRO A 342 6.97 10.45 -12.97
C PRO A 342 7.01 11.33 -14.22
N ASP A 343 7.84 10.99 -15.20
CA ASP A 343 7.87 11.64 -16.50
C ASP A 343 6.59 11.40 -17.31
N LEU A 344 6.06 10.16 -17.32
CA LEU A 344 4.79 9.84 -18.00
C LEU A 344 3.61 10.53 -17.31
N TYR A 345 3.59 10.48 -15.97
CA TYR A 345 2.58 11.18 -15.17
C TYR A 345 2.54 12.68 -15.49
N ARG A 346 3.70 13.35 -15.48
CA ARG A 346 3.77 14.78 -15.79
C ARG A 346 3.38 15.09 -17.21
N SER A 347 3.83 14.30 -18.18
CA SER A 347 3.47 14.49 -19.59
C SER A 347 1.96 14.41 -19.79
N ALA A 348 1.31 13.39 -19.21
CA ALA A 348 -0.12 13.15 -19.36
C ALA A 348 -1.00 14.22 -18.70
N LEU A 349 -0.59 14.74 -17.53
CA LEU A 349 -1.38 15.72 -16.77
C LEU A 349 -1.06 17.18 -17.10
N LYS A 350 0.04 17.46 -17.82
CA LYS A 350 0.42 18.82 -18.24
C LYS A 350 -0.74 19.59 -18.90
N PRO A 351 -1.55 19.01 -19.81
CA PRO A 351 -2.68 19.71 -20.42
C PRO A 351 -3.77 20.15 -19.44
N LEU A 352 -3.88 19.52 -18.27
CA LEU A 352 -4.87 19.87 -17.25
C LEU A 352 -4.50 21.13 -16.46
N GLY A 353 -3.26 21.63 -16.58
CA GLY A 353 -2.81 22.83 -15.87
C GLY A 353 -2.72 22.67 -14.34
N VAL A 354 -2.68 21.43 -13.85
CA VAL A 354 -2.62 21.11 -12.41
C VAL A 354 -1.21 21.26 -11.84
N ALA A 355 -1.12 21.47 -10.52
CA ALA A 355 0.15 21.52 -9.82
C ALA A 355 0.80 20.12 -9.77
N LEU A 356 2.04 20.00 -10.27
CA LEU A 356 2.77 18.73 -10.32
C LEU A 356 4.15 18.89 -9.67
N PRO A 357 4.63 17.89 -8.90
CA PRO A 357 5.98 17.92 -8.35
C PRO A 357 7.07 18.18 -9.41
N GLY A 358 7.98 19.11 -9.10
CA GLY A 358 9.16 19.36 -9.93
C GLY A 358 10.23 18.28 -9.81
N ALA A 359 10.41 17.72 -8.61
CA ALA A 359 11.37 16.67 -8.31
C ALA A 359 10.80 15.27 -8.59
N ASN A 360 11.67 14.30 -8.85
CA ASN A 360 11.29 12.89 -9.04
C ASN A 360 11.30 12.08 -7.73
N ALA A 361 11.98 12.60 -6.70
CA ALA A 361 12.20 11.95 -5.42
C ALA A 361 12.22 13.01 -4.32
N LYS A 362 11.96 12.59 -3.08
CA LYS A 362 12.07 13.39 -1.87
C LYS A 362 12.76 12.57 -0.78
N VAL A 363 13.29 13.26 0.24
CA VAL A 363 13.77 12.62 1.45
C VAL A 363 12.56 12.20 2.27
N GLU A 364 12.37 10.90 2.46
CA GLU A 364 11.24 10.34 3.20
C GLU A 364 11.52 10.37 4.70
N GLY A 365 10.55 10.78 5.51
CA GLY A 365 10.71 10.89 6.96
C GLY A 365 11.15 12.28 7.45
N ALA A 366 11.50 13.19 6.54
CA ALA A 366 12.02 14.51 6.88
C ALA A 366 10.92 15.54 7.16
N LEU A 367 9.73 15.38 6.57
CA LEU A 367 8.65 16.36 6.71
C LEU A 367 7.86 16.11 8.00
N LYS A 368 7.99 17.01 8.96
CA LYS A 368 7.24 16.95 10.24
C LYS A 368 5.88 17.65 10.17
N VAL A 369 5.73 18.57 9.23
CA VAL A 369 4.52 19.38 9.03
C VAL A 369 4.22 19.49 7.54
N ALA A 370 2.99 19.89 7.21
CA ALA A 370 2.61 20.18 5.84
C ALA A 370 3.54 21.27 5.26
N THR A 371 4.15 20.99 4.11
CA THR A 371 5.23 21.81 3.55
C THR A 371 4.97 22.13 2.09
N ALA A 372 4.99 23.42 1.74
CA ALA A 372 4.90 23.85 0.35
C ALA A 372 6.17 23.45 -0.41
N VAL A 373 6.01 22.90 -1.61
CA VAL A 373 7.12 22.43 -2.45
C VAL A 373 7.06 23.04 -3.84
N GLY A 374 8.20 23.05 -4.52
CA GLY A 374 8.29 23.48 -5.91
C GLY A 374 7.44 22.59 -6.82
N ALA A 375 6.52 23.22 -7.55
CA ALA A 375 5.64 22.57 -8.51
C ALA A 375 5.55 23.36 -9.81
N THR A 376 5.18 22.69 -10.89
CA THR A 376 4.76 23.37 -12.12
C THR A 376 3.33 23.88 -11.91
N GLY A 377 3.11 25.20 -11.82
CA GLY A 377 1.77 25.81 -11.67
C GLY A 377 1.50 26.39 -10.27
N ALA A 378 0.26 26.30 -9.79
CA ALA A 378 -0.12 26.72 -8.44
C ALA A 378 0.63 25.93 -7.35
N GLY A 379 0.69 26.46 -6.13
CA GLY A 379 1.44 25.85 -5.03
C GLY A 379 0.99 24.41 -4.72
N LEU A 380 1.94 23.51 -4.52
CA LEU A 380 1.73 22.13 -4.07
C LEU A 380 2.19 22.01 -2.63
N VAL A 381 1.42 21.32 -1.80
CA VAL A 381 1.78 21.04 -0.40
C VAL A 381 1.93 19.54 -0.23
N LEU A 382 3.06 19.10 0.32
CA LEU A 382 3.26 17.73 0.77
C LEU A 382 2.87 17.62 2.24
N GLY A 383 2.34 16.48 2.63
CA GLY A 383 2.04 16.19 4.03
C GLY A 383 3.27 15.74 4.81
N PRO A 384 3.16 15.65 6.15
CA PRO A 384 4.19 15.04 6.98
C PRO A 384 4.37 13.56 6.60
N ASP A 385 5.61 13.09 6.60
CA ASP A 385 5.98 11.75 6.11
C ASP A 385 6.93 10.98 7.04
N GLY A 386 6.96 11.37 8.32
CA GLY A 386 7.77 10.76 9.38
C GLY A 386 7.53 9.26 9.58
N PHE A 387 8.62 8.52 9.80
CA PHE A 387 8.59 7.19 10.40
C PHE A 387 8.44 7.30 11.92
N PHE A 388 7.75 6.35 12.55
CA PHE A 388 7.48 6.38 13.98
C PHE A 388 8.73 6.33 14.87
N ASP A 389 9.81 5.73 14.35
CA ASP A 389 11.11 5.61 15.02
C ASP A 389 12.07 6.77 14.69
N GLY A 390 11.59 7.79 13.97
CA GLY A 390 12.37 8.98 13.63
C GLY A 390 13.46 8.75 12.58
N GLN A 391 13.52 7.57 11.96
CA GLN A 391 14.44 7.33 10.85
C GLN A 391 14.10 8.21 9.65
N ILE A 392 15.11 8.44 8.82
CA ILE A 392 15.00 9.17 7.56
C ILE A 392 15.57 8.28 6.45
N PHE A 393 14.89 8.27 5.32
CA PHE A 393 15.35 7.65 4.09
C PHE A 393 15.66 8.73 3.04
N ASP A 394 16.94 8.96 2.82
CA ASP A 394 17.43 9.79 1.72
C ASP A 394 17.77 8.90 0.51
N PRO A 395 17.07 9.04 -0.63
CA PRO A 395 17.34 8.29 -1.85
C PRO A 395 18.76 8.49 -2.42
N ASP A 396 19.41 9.61 -2.11
CA ASP A 396 20.77 9.92 -2.56
C ASP A 396 21.83 9.30 -1.63
N GLU A 397 21.47 8.90 -0.41
CA GLU A 397 22.32 8.17 0.55
C GLU A 397 21.93 6.69 0.73
N ILE A 398 21.45 6.05 -0.34
CA ILE A 398 20.86 4.71 -0.27
C ILE A 398 21.82 3.63 0.27
N ASP A 399 23.11 3.71 -0.07
CA ASP A 399 24.13 2.76 0.39
C ASP A 399 24.31 2.83 1.90
N ALA A 400 24.35 4.07 2.43
CA ALA A 400 24.46 4.33 3.86
C ALA A 400 23.20 3.85 4.61
N TYR A 401 22.02 4.08 4.04
CA TYR A 401 20.76 3.57 4.60
C TYR A 401 20.76 2.04 4.71
N ILE A 402 21.11 1.32 3.63
CA ILE A 402 21.18 -0.14 3.63
C ILE A 402 22.21 -0.65 4.66
N ALA A 403 23.37 -0.01 4.76
CA ALA A 403 24.40 -0.38 5.72
C ALA A 403 23.91 -0.27 7.18
N ARG A 404 23.23 0.83 7.53
CA ARG A 404 22.64 1.05 8.86
C ARG A 404 21.58 -0.01 9.21
N GLN A 405 20.85 -0.53 8.23
CA GLN A 405 19.83 -1.56 8.48
C GLN A 405 20.42 -2.95 8.74
N LYS A 406 21.66 -3.23 8.32
CA LYS A 406 22.35 -4.50 8.56
C LYS A 406 22.88 -4.63 9.99
N SER A 407 23.36 -3.55 10.60
CA SER A 407 23.89 -3.59 11.98
C SER A 407 22.81 -3.99 12.98
N VAL A 408 21.58 -3.50 12.80
CA VAL A 408 20.42 -3.79 13.66
C VAL A 408 20.03 -5.28 13.62
N ARG A 409 20.28 -5.99 12.52
CA ARG A 409 19.95 -7.42 12.38
C ARG A 409 20.98 -8.35 13.03
N THR A 410 22.18 -7.84 13.36
CA THR A 410 23.24 -8.60 14.04
C THR A 410 23.13 -8.47 15.56
N GLU A 411 22.50 -7.40 16.05
CA GLU A 411 22.36 -7.08 17.48
C GLU A 411 21.05 -7.58 18.11
N ALA A 412 20.07 -8.01 17.30
CA ALA A 412 18.80 -8.61 17.70
C ALA A 412 18.80 -10.13 17.50
#